data_AF-A0A947B1J8-F1
#
_entry.id   AF-A0A947B1J8-F1
#
_cell.length_a   1.000
_cell.length_b   1.000
_cell.length_c   1.000
_cell.angle_alpha   90.00
_cell.angle_beta   90.00
_cell.angle_gamma   90.00
#
_symmetry.space_group_name_H-M   'P 1'
#
loop_
_entity.id
_entity.type
_entity.pdbx_description
1 polymer ?
#
loop_
_entity_poly.entity_id
_entity_poly.type
_entity_poly.pdbx_seq_one_letter_code
_entity_poly.pdbx_strand_id
1 'polypeptide(L)'
;MKTLKEVLEKKITGLYYGNRVLLPFSCHVLKLNIERDLITDFSPCCKGVHISETEGFLEIYFHDYKDLGESVGKYEKIKMIVVEKGKDVFDPKNRIPIALNPIENHVLEIEQLDDNIIFIE
;
A
#
# COMPACT_ATOMS: atom_id res chain seq x y z
N MET A 1 -0.52 -0.49 -16.71
CA MET A 1 -0.48 0.22 -15.40
C MET A 1 0.70 1.17 -15.39
N LYS A 2 0.67 2.23 -14.57
CA LYS A 2 1.80 3.16 -14.44
C LYS A 2 2.93 2.51 -13.65
N THR A 3 4.16 2.99 -13.81
CA THR A 3 5.28 2.55 -12.95
C THR A 3 5.19 3.22 -11.59
N LEU A 4 5.79 2.61 -10.57
CA LEU A 4 5.82 3.23 -9.24
C LEU A 4 6.57 4.57 -9.28
N LYS A 5 7.67 4.61 -10.03
CA LYS A 5 8.44 5.83 -10.27
C LYS A 5 7.58 6.96 -10.86
N GLU A 6 6.78 6.67 -11.89
CA GLU A 6 5.91 7.67 -12.52
C GLU A 6 4.88 8.21 -11.52
N VAL A 7 4.28 7.33 -10.72
CA VAL A 7 3.28 7.68 -9.70
C VAL A 7 3.87 8.60 -8.65
N LEU A 8 5.06 8.29 -8.16
CA LEU A 8 5.77 9.09 -7.15
C LEU A 8 6.21 10.46 -7.70
N GLU A 9 6.83 10.50 -8.88
CA GLU A 9 7.34 11.75 -9.49
C GLU A 9 6.21 12.71 -9.87
N LYS A 10 5.12 12.19 -10.43
CA LYS A 10 3.96 13.00 -10.84
C LYS A 10 2.93 13.19 -9.72
N LYS A 11 3.18 12.65 -8.53
CA LYS A 11 2.26 12.66 -7.37
C LYS A 11 0.85 12.19 -7.75
N ILE A 12 0.78 11.10 -8.51
CA ILE A 12 -0.50 10.51 -8.91
C ILE A 12 -1.11 9.84 -7.69
N THR A 13 -2.35 10.18 -7.38
CA THR A 13 -3.07 9.61 -6.24
C THR A 13 -3.70 8.26 -6.61
N GLY A 14 -3.87 7.42 -5.59
CA GLY A 14 -4.79 6.30 -5.64
C GLY A 14 -6.20 6.70 -5.21
N LEU A 15 -7.03 5.70 -4.99
CA LEU A 15 -8.37 5.85 -4.42
C LEU A 15 -8.53 4.94 -3.21
N TYR A 16 -9.44 5.31 -2.30
CA TYR A 16 -9.91 4.39 -1.27
C TYR A 16 -11.43 4.48 -1.08
N TYR A 17 -12.05 3.34 -0.78
CA TYR A 17 -13.49 3.22 -0.53
C TYR A 17 -13.74 2.24 0.60
N GLY A 18 -14.22 2.74 1.73
CA GLY A 18 -14.40 1.92 2.93
C GLY A 18 -13.06 1.29 3.32
N ASN A 19 -13.00 -0.04 3.29
CA ASN A 19 -11.82 -0.83 3.61
C ASN A 19 -10.97 -1.29 2.42
N ARG A 20 -11.09 -0.58 1.29
CA ARG A 20 -10.39 -0.92 0.03
C ARG A 20 -9.50 0.22 -0.41
N VAL A 21 -8.33 -0.14 -0.93
CA VAL A 21 -7.37 0.76 -1.56
C VAL A 21 -7.15 0.33 -3.00
N LEU A 22 -7.14 1.29 -3.91
CA LEU A 22 -6.89 1.11 -5.34
C LEU A 22 -5.64 1.90 -5.74
N LEU A 23 -4.60 1.20 -6.18
CA LEU A 23 -3.31 1.76 -6.55
C LEU A 23 -3.16 1.80 -8.09
N PRO A 24 -2.68 2.93 -8.66
CA PRO A 24 -2.56 3.10 -10.12
C PRO A 24 -1.32 2.42 -10.73
N PHE A 25 -0.67 1.53 -9.98
CA PHE A 25 0.55 0.81 -10.34
C PHE A 25 0.50 -0.63 -9.83
N SER A 26 1.28 -1.51 -10.46
CA SER A 26 1.48 -2.89 -9.99
C SER A 26 2.76 -3.02 -9.18
N CYS A 27 2.73 -3.83 -8.13
CA CYS A 27 3.92 -4.19 -7.36
C CYS A 27 3.78 -5.56 -6.70
N HIS A 28 4.90 -6.09 -6.22
CA HIS A 28 4.95 -7.10 -5.19
C HIS A 28 4.97 -6.39 -3.83
N VAL A 29 4.00 -6.71 -2.97
CA VAL A 29 3.99 -6.20 -1.59
C VAL A 29 4.72 -7.22 -0.72
N LEU A 30 5.78 -6.78 -0.04
CA LEU A 30 6.60 -7.63 0.81
C LEU A 30 6.16 -7.54 2.28
N LYS A 31 5.81 -6.34 2.72
CA LYS A 31 5.35 -6.04 4.08
C LYS A 31 4.36 -4.89 4.03
N LEU A 32 3.36 -4.94 4.89
CA LEU A 32 2.41 -3.86 5.12
C LEU A 32 2.31 -3.63 6.63
N ASN A 33 2.29 -2.38 7.05
CA ASN A 33 2.04 -1.99 8.42
C ASN A 33 0.89 -0.98 8.44
N ILE A 34 -0.09 -1.26 9.29
CA ILE A 34 -1.27 -0.42 9.51
C ILE A 34 -1.55 -0.44 11.02
N GLU A 35 -1.68 0.74 11.62
CA GLU A 35 -1.74 0.92 13.07
C GLU A 35 -0.59 0.19 13.81
N ARG A 36 -0.89 -0.89 14.52
CA ARG A 36 0.06 -1.74 15.26
C ARG A 36 0.28 -3.10 14.61
N ASP A 37 -0.39 -3.36 13.49
CA ASP A 37 -0.35 -4.66 12.84
C ASP A 37 0.71 -4.68 11.74
N LEU A 38 1.66 -5.61 11.85
CA LEU A 38 2.59 -5.95 10.77
C LEU A 38 2.05 -7.16 10.01
N ILE A 39 1.72 -6.95 8.74
CA ILE A 39 1.16 -7.95 7.85
C ILE A 39 2.21 -8.36 6.81
N THR A 40 2.54 -9.65 6.79
CA THR A 40 3.46 -10.26 5.83
C THR A 40 2.87 -11.46 5.10
N ASP A 41 1.69 -11.92 5.51
CA ASP A 41 0.93 -12.95 4.82
C ASP A 41 -0.24 -12.30 4.08
N PHE A 42 -0.22 -12.41 2.74
CA PHE A 42 -1.24 -11.89 1.84
C PHE A 42 -1.99 -13.01 1.12
N SER A 43 -1.88 -14.25 1.64
CA SER A 43 -2.56 -15.40 1.09
C SER A 43 -4.08 -15.16 1.07
N PRO A 44 -4.80 -15.62 0.04
CA PRO A 44 -6.25 -15.45 -0.03
C PRO A 44 -6.92 -16.14 1.17
N CYS A 45 -7.29 -15.35 2.17
CA CYS A 45 -8.01 -15.82 3.35
C CYS A 45 -9.00 -14.76 3.82
N CYS A 46 -9.95 -15.13 4.67
CA CYS A 46 -11.04 -14.24 5.09
C CYS A 46 -10.63 -13.24 6.19
N LYS A 47 -9.33 -13.05 6.45
CA LYS A 47 -8.77 -12.21 7.52
C LYS A 47 -7.52 -11.48 7.02
N GLY A 48 -7.12 -10.40 7.70
CA GLY A 48 -5.93 -9.64 7.33
C GLY A 48 -6.14 -8.83 6.05
N VAL A 49 -5.18 -8.96 5.12
CA VAL A 49 -5.15 -8.20 3.87
C VAL A 49 -5.15 -9.15 2.68
N HIS A 50 -6.04 -8.89 1.73
CA HIS A 50 -6.05 -9.55 0.43
C HIS A 50 -5.61 -8.58 -0.66
N ILE A 51 -4.73 -9.05 -1.55
CA ILE A 51 -4.23 -8.26 -2.67
C ILE A 51 -4.68 -8.91 -3.97
N SER A 52 -5.37 -8.14 -4.81
CA SER A 52 -5.83 -8.58 -6.13
C SER A 52 -5.35 -7.63 -7.21
N GLU A 53 -4.89 -8.17 -8.33
CA GLU A 53 -4.46 -7.38 -9.48
C GLU A 53 -5.57 -7.41 -10.53
N THR A 54 -6.08 -6.22 -10.89
CA THR A 54 -7.12 -6.05 -11.90
C THR A 54 -6.53 -5.29 -13.08
N GLU A 55 -7.16 -5.40 -14.26
CA GLU A 55 -6.76 -4.59 -15.40
C GLU A 55 -6.89 -3.10 -15.07
N GLY A 56 -5.74 -2.43 -14.94
CA GLY A 56 -5.65 -0.98 -14.72
C GLY A 56 -5.32 -0.55 -13.28
N PHE A 57 -5.45 -1.42 -12.27
CA PHE A 57 -5.11 -1.10 -10.88
C PHE A 57 -4.78 -2.33 -10.03
N LEU A 58 -3.99 -2.11 -8.98
CA LEU A 58 -3.81 -3.07 -7.90
C LEU A 58 -4.78 -2.72 -6.77
N GLU A 59 -5.49 -3.71 -6.27
CA GLU A 59 -6.40 -3.55 -5.16
C GLU A 59 -5.84 -4.21 -3.89
N ILE A 60 -6.03 -3.53 -2.77
CA ILE A 60 -5.74 -4.04 -1.44
C ILE A 60 -7.03 -3.95 -0.61
N TYR A 61 -7.52 -5.09 -0.15
CA TYR A 61 -8.70 -5.22 0.70
C TYR A 61 -8.28 -5.51 2.13
N PHE A 62 -8.74 -4.70 3.09
CA PHE A 62 -8.41 -4.81 4.51
C PHE A 62 -9.60 -5.44 5.26
N HIS A 63 -9.60 -6.77 5.38
CA HIS A 63 -10.74 -7.53 5.92
C HIS A 63 -11.09 -7.19 7.37
N ASP A 64 -10.08 -6.82 8.16
CA ASP A 64 -10.25 -6.56 9.58
C ASP A 64 -10.69 -5.11 9.87
N TYR A 65 -10.81 -4.28 8.83
CA TYR A 65 -11.15 -2.87 8.93
C TYR A 65 -12.53 -2.63 8.32
N LYS A 66 -13.35 -1.79 8.98
CA LYS A 66 -14.68 -1.41 8.46
C LYS A 66 -14.58 -0.24 7.47
N ASP A 67 -13.81 0.78 7.83
CA ASP A 67 -13.56 1.96 7.01
C ASP A 67 -12.15 2.49 7.31
N LEU A 68 -11.30 2.63 6.29
CA LEU A 68 -9.92 3.07 6.46
C LEU A 68 -9.83 4.57 6.79
N GLY A 69 -10.76 5.39 6.33
CA GLY A 69 -10.77 6.82 6.66
C GLY A 69 -11.16 7.09 8.12
N GLU A 70 -11.95 6.20 8.72
CA GLU A 70 -12.27 6.24 10.16
C GLU A 70 -11.21 5.55 11.02
N SER A 71 -10.66 4.42 10.57
CA SER A 71 -9.73 3.59 11.34
C SER A 71 -8.29 4.08 11.27
N VAL A 72 -7.78 4.43 10.08
CA VAL A 72 -6.45 5.01 9.95
C VAL A 72 -6.56 6.43 10.49
N GLY A 73 -6.22 6.61 11.76
CA GLY A 73 -6.32 7.91 12.42
C GLY A 73 -5.61 8.98 11.59
N LYS A 74 -6.03 10.24 11.72
CA LYS A 74 -5.49 11.40 10.96
C LYS A 74 -3.95 11.51 10.92
N TYR A 75 -3.23 10.82 11.80
CA TYR A 75 -1.78 10.82 11.93
C TYR A 75 -1.11 9.48 11.61
N GLU A 76 -1.87 8.43 11.32
CA GLU A 76 -1.35 7.12 10.95
C GLU A 76 -1.39 6.96 9.43
N LYS A 77 -0.42 6.25 8.88
CA LYS A 77 -0.32 5.97 7.44
C LYS A 77 -0.16 4.48 7.26
N ILE A 78 -0.71 3.94 6.18
CA ILE A 78 -0.47 2.56 5.79
C ILE A 78 0.92 2.51 5.16
N LYS A 79 1.89 1.91 5.83
CA LYS A 79 3.27 1.82 5.34
C LYS A 79 3.49 0.49 4.65
N MET A 80 4.17 0.50 3.52
CA MET A 80 4.41 -0.71 2.74
C MET A 80 5.85 -0.76 2.26
N ILE A 81 6.41 -1.97 2.19
CA ILE A 81 7.59 -2.24 1.39
C ILE A 81 7.14 -2.93 0.11
N VAL A 82 7.40 -2.30 -1.03
CA VAL A 82 7.00 -2.81 -2.33
C VAL A 82 8.20 -2.99 -3.25
N VAL A 83 8.06 -3.88 -4.23
CA VAL A 83 9.00 -4.05 -5.34
C VAL A 83 8.20 -3.95 -6.64
N GLU A 84 8.63 -3.11 -7.57
CA GLU A 84 7.95 -2.98 -8.86
C GLU A 84 7.93 -4.32 -9.61
N LYS A 85 6.83 -4.64 -10.30
CA LYS A 85 6.73 -5.88 -11.08
C LYS A 85 7.85 -5.96 -12.11
N GLY A 86 8.42 -7.15 -12.28
CA GLY A 86 9.55 -7.37 -13.20
C GLY A 86 10.92 -7.02 -12.61
N LYS A 87 10.99 -6.51 -11.37
CA LYS A 87 12.23 -6.39 -10.59
C LYS A 87 12.43 -7.59 -9.68
N ASP A 88 13.69 -7.86 -9.34
CA ASP A 88 14.06 -8.93 -8.41
C ASP A 88 13.69 -8.53 -6.98
N VAL A 89 12.81 -9.31 -6.35
CA VAL A 89 12.36 -9.14 -4.97
C VAL A 89 13.45 -9.46 -3.94
N PHE A 90 14.46 -10.24 -4.34
CA PHE A 90 15.58 -10.62 -3.47
C PHE A 90 16.65 -9.53 -3.39
N ASP A 91 16.75 -8.65 -4.39
CA ASP A 91 17.66 -7.49 -4.37
C ASP A 91 17.09 -6.35 -3.49
N PRO A 92 17.74 -6.03 -2.35
CA PRO A 92 17.27 -4.98 -1.45
C PRO A 92 17.17 -3.60 -2.10
N LYS A 93 17.91 -3.32 -3.17
CA LYS A 93 17.88 -2.03 -3.88
C LYS A 93 16.58 -1.79 -4.63
N ASN A 94 15.83 -2.85 -4.92
CA ASN A 94 14.53 -2.75 -5.59
C ASN A 94 13.37 -2.54 -4.60
N ARG A 95 13.64 -2.60 -3.29
CA ARG A 95 12.64 -2.40 -2.24
C ARG A 95 12.42 -0.91 -2.05
N ILE A 96 11.18 -0.48 -2.27
CA ILE A 96 10.78 0.91 -2.17
C ILE A 96 9.78 1.00 -1.02
N PRO A 97 10.14 1.66 0.10
CA PRO A 97 9.20 1.92 1.16
C PRO A 97 8.28 3.07 0.74
N ILE A 98 6.97 2.87 0.89
CA ILE A 98 5.94 3.86 0.57
C ILE A 98 4.95 3.99 1.72
N ALA A 99 4.29 5.14 1.80
CA ALA A 99 3.12 5.33 2.66
C ALA A 99 1.90 5.65 1.82
N LEU A 100 0.76 5.12 2.26
CA LEU A 100 -0.55 5.42 1.73
C LEU A 100 -1.32 6.19 2.80
N ASN A 101 -1.86 7.34 2.41
CA ASN A 101 -2.58 8.23 3.31
C ASN A 101 -3.99 8.47 2.75
N PRO A 102 -5.02 7.81 3.31
CA PRO A 102 -6.41 8.10 3.00
C PRO A 102 -6.73 9.53 3.46
N ILE A 103 -7.20 10.38 2.54
CA ILE A 103 -7.63 11.76 2.83
C ILE A 103 -9.07 11.97 2.38
N GLU A 104 -9.60 13.18 2.49
CA GLU A 104 -11.00 13.44 2.10
C GLU A 104 -11.29 13.14 0.61
N ASN A 105 -12.57 12.94 0.28
CA ASN A 105 -13.07 12.71 -1.08
C ASN A 105 -12.54 11.44 -1.78
N HIS A 106 -12.33 10.35 -1.04
CA HIS A 106 -11.88 9.05 -1.57
C HIS A 106 -10.50 9.08 -2.21
N VAL A 107 -9.67 10.08 -1.88
CA VAL A 107 -8.32 10.22 -2.40
C VAL A 107 -7.33 9.50 -1.50
N LEU A 108 -6.40 8.78 -2.11
CA LEU A 108 -5.29 8.15 -1.43
C LEU A 108 -3.98 8.77 -1.89
N GLU A 109 -3.31 9.52 -1.02
CA GLU A 109 -1.98 10.03 -1.31
C GLU A 109 -0.96 8.90 -1.19
N ILE A 110 0.04 8.92 -2.08
CA ILE A 110 1.11 7.93 -2.14
C ILE A 110 2.43 8.69 -2.05
N GLU A 111 3.22 8.39 -1.04
CA GLU A 111 4.51 9.03 -0.80
C GLU A 111 5.62 7.98 -0.67
N GLN A 112 6.80 8.32 -1.17
CA GLN A 112 8.00 7.53 -0.87
C GLN A 112 8.48 7.86 0.53
N LEU A 113 8.83 6.83 1.28
CA LEU A 113 9.40 6.94 2.60
C LEU A 113 10.93 6.90 2.53
N ASP A 114 11.59 7.44 3.55
CA ASP A 114 13.02 7.27 3.70
C ASP A 114 13.37 5.81 4.06
N ASP A 115 14.52 5.32 3.62
CA ASP A 115 14.99 3.96 3.87
C ASP A 115 15.19 3.64 5.38
N ASN A 116 15.24 4.68 6.22
CA ASN A 116 15.39 4.57 7.68
C ASN A 116 14.07 4.40 8.44
N ILE A 117 12.93 4.29 7.77
CA ILE A 117 11.66 4.08 8.48
C ILE A 117 11.60 2.66 9.05
N ILE A 118 11.71 2.61 10.37
CA ILE A 118 11.62 1.37 11.15
C ILE A 118 10.18 0.87 11.10
N PHE A 119 9.99 -0.32 10.55
CA PHE A 119 8.78 -1.12 10.76
C PHE A 119 8.94 -1.78 12.14
N ILE A 120 8.12 -1.36 13.11
CA ILE A 120 8.19 -1.86 14.49
C ILE A 120 7.32 -3.13 14.57
N GLU A 121 7.88 -4.19 15.14
CA GLU A 121 7.20 -5.47 15.47
C GLU A 121 6.43 -5.39 16.80
#